data_AF-A0A949GMS1-F1
#
_entry.id   AF-A0A949GMS1-F1
#
_cell.length_a   1.000
_cell.length_b   1.000
_cell.length_c   1.000
_cell.angle_alpha   90.00
_cell.angle_beta   90.00
_cell.angle_gamma   90.00
#
_symmetry.space_group_name_H-M   'P 1'
#
loop_
_entity.id
_entity.type
_entity.pdbx_description
1 polymer ?
#
loop_
_entity_poly.entity_id
_entity_poly.type
_entity_poly.pdbx_seq_one_letter_code
_entity_poly.pdbx_strand_id
1 'polypeptide(L)'
;MRKMLFVLALAAVVPAAAQAAKDKDAKTWVAVCMDGKDAQYTQIVGGTGYFHLGDDNGSYQTLRLTQTFYDGTAVCGAVDTKLPPGTTPIGQVCANKSRNTIYFKYREAKDTALPDEKVGVFCQAMVTVY
;
A
#
# COMPACT_ATOMS: atom_id res chain seq x y z
N MET A 1 12.87 57.39 -5.80
CA MET A 1 11.91 56.27 -5.57
C MET A 1 12.23 55.25 -6.65
N ARG A 2 12.59 53.98 -6.43
CA ARG A 2 12.05 52.96 -5.52
C ARG A 2 13.14 51.86 -5.44
N LYS A 3 13.67 51.58 -4.24
CA LYS A 3 14.51 50.41 -3.99
C LYS A 3 13.56 49.20 -3.94
N MET A 4 13.77 48.17 -4.76
CA MET A 4 13.06 46.90 -4.61
C MET A 4 14.06 45.80 -4.33
N LEU A 5 13.90 45.25 -3.12
CA LEU A 5 14.67 44.17 -2.52
C LEU A 5 14.41 42.86 -3.26
N PHE A 6 15.49 42.15 -3.61
CA PHE A 6 15.44 40.73 -3.92
C PHE A 6 15.25 39.95 -2.61
N VAL A 7 14.12 39.26 -2.47
CA VAL A 7 13.91 38.26 -1.40
C VAL A 7 14.23 36.89 -1.99
N LEU A 8 15.35 36.30 -1.55
CA LEU A 8 15.64 34.88 -1.78
C LEU A 8 14.65 34.05 -0.96
N ALA A 9 13.74 33.34 -1.64
CA ALA A 9 12.99 32.26 -1.03
C ALA A 9 13.87 31.01 -0.98
N LEU A 10 14.47 30.74 0.19
CA LEU A 10 15.13 29.48 0.48
C LEU A 10 14.04 28.40 0.62
N ALA A 11 13.72 27.70 -0.46
CA ALA A 11 12.93 26.48 -0.37
C ALA A 11 13.76 25.44 0.39
N ALA A 12 13.45 25.24 1.67
CA ALA A 12 14.00 24.15 2.45
C ALA A 12 13.59 22.84 1.79
N VAL A 13 14.54 22.21 1.09
CA VAL A 13 14.41 20.85 0.58
C VAL A 13 14.39 19.95 1.80
N VAL A 14 13.19 19.66 2.31
CA VAL A 14 13.01 18.63 3.33
C VAL A 14 13.38 17.31 2.66
N PRO A 15 14.40 16.58 3.12
CA PRO A 15 14.70 15.27 2.55
C PRO A 15 13.48 14.38 2.77
N ALA A 16 13.00 13.74 1.71
CA ALA A 16 11.91 12.75 1.72
C ALA A 16 12.19 11.49 2.59
N ALA A 17 13.27 11.51 3.39
CA ALA A 17 13.69 10.46 4.31
C ALA A 17 13.25 10.70 5.76
N ALA A 18 12.56 11.81 6.08
CA ALA A 18 12.17 12.15 7.46
C ALA A 18 10.74 11.71 7.86
N GLN A 19 10.08 10.85 7.08
CA GLN A 19 8.76 10.29 7.45
C GLN A 19 8.86 8.96 8.23
N ALA A 20 10.03 8.61 8.75
CA ALA A 20 10.25 7.41 9.56
C ALA A 20 10.41 7.77 11.04
N ALA A 21 9.37 8.31 11.67
CA ALA A 21 9.22 8.33 13.12
C ALA A 21 7.79 8.71 13.52
N LYS A 22 7.02 7.73 14.01
CA LYS A 22 6.17 7.76 15.23
C LYS A 22 5.09 6.68 15.15
N ASP A 23 5.45 5.45 15.50
CA ASP A 23 4.46 4.39 15.71
C ASP A 23 4.49 3.91 17.16
N LYS A 24 3.75 4.63 18.02
CA LYS A 24 3.24 4.05 19.27
C LYS A 24 1.78 3.58 19.14
N ASP A 25 1.15 3.81 17.98
CA ASP A 25 -0.23 3.42 17.65
C ASP A 25 -0.36 2.95 16.19
N ALA A 26 0.58 2.12 15.70
CA ALA A 26 0.51 1.61 14.32
C ALA A 26 -0.76 0.77 14.13
N LYS A 27 -1.71 1.30 13.35
CA LYS A 27 -2.96 0.60 13.04
C LYS A 27 -2.68 -0.66 12.24
N THR A 28 -3.37 -1.74 12.57
CA THR A 28 -3.30 -2.99 11.81
C THR A 28 -4.59 -3.21 11.04
N TRP A 29 -4.47 -3.30 9.72
CA TRP A 29 -5.58 -3.63 8.83
C TRP A 29 -5.61 -5.12 8.60
N VAL A 30 -6.78 -5.72 8.76
CA VAL A 30 -7.04 -7.12 8.42
C VAL A 30 -8.26 -7.15 7.49
N ALA A 31 -8.10 -7.71 6.31
CA ALA A 31 -9.16 -7.91 5.33
C ALA A 31 -9.28 -9.41 5.04
N VAL A 32 -10.47 -9.97 5.16
CA VAL A 32 -10.75 -11.40 4.91
C VAL A 32 -11.82 -11.51 3.85
N CYS A 33 -11.58 -12.30 2.81
CA CYS A 33 -12.58 -12.51 1.75
C CYS A 33 -13.84 -13.20 2.29
N MET A 34 -14.99 -12.77 1.80
CA MET A 34 -16.33 -13.22 2.23
C MET A 34 -17.12 -13.88 1.11
N ASP A 35 -16.56 -13.97 -0.10
CA ASP A 35 -17.23 -14.47 -1.31
C ASP A 35 -16.76 -15.89 -1.70
N GLY A 36 -16.32 -16.67 -0.72
CA GLY A 36 -15.88 -18.06 -0.90
C GLY A 36 -14.43 -18.21 -1.36
N LYS A 37 -13.71 -17.10 -1.61
CA LYS A 37 -12.25 -17.12 -1.79
C LYS A 37 -11.58 -17.28 -0.44
N ASP A 38 -10.71 -18.28 -0.29
CA ASP A 38 -9.90 -18.42 0.92
C ASP A 38 -8.67 -17.52 0.84
N ALA A 39 -8.84 -16.26 1.21
CA ALA A 39 -7.72 -15.32 1.25
C ALA A 39 -7.89 -14.26 2.33
N GLN A 40 -6.74 -13.82 2.83
CA GLN A 40 -6.62 -12.78 3.83
C GLN A 40 -5.47 -11.84 3.50
N TYR A 41 -5.70 -10.55 3.67
CA TYR A 41 -4.68 -9.51 3.60
C TYR A 41 -4.53 -8.84 4.96
N THR A 42 -3.30 -8.74 5.45
CA THR A 42 -2.98 -8.08 6.72
C THR A 42 -1.88 -7.05 6.49
N GLN A 43 -2.01 -5.85 7.05
CA GLN A 43 -1.01 -4.81 6.87
C GLN A 43 -0.94 -3.89 8.09
N ILE A 44 0.25 -3.80 8.68
CA ILE A 44 0.57 -2.79 9.69
C ILE A 44 0.89 -1.49 8.95
N VAL A 45 0.27 -0.38 9.35
CA VAL A 45 0.61 0.95 8.82
C VAL A 45 2.04 1.31 9.24
N GLY A 46 2.87 1.76 8.30
CA GLY A 46 4.31 1.95 8.44
C GLY A 46 5.13 0.65 8.41
N GLY A 47 4.49 -0.52 8.32
CA GLY A 47 5.11 -1.80 8.66
C GLY A 47 5.07 -2.89 7.59
N THR A 48 5.41 -4.10 8.03
CA THR A 48 5.28 -5.32 7.22
C THR A 48 3.80 -5.71 7.12
N GLY A 49 3.43 -6.26 5.96
CA GLY A 49 2.15 -6.90 5.73
C GLY A 49 2.31 -8.32 5.19
N TYR A 50 1.19 -9.01 5.04
CA TYR A 50 1.10 -10.36 4.53
C TYR A 50 -0.15 -10.52 3.67
N PHE A 51 -0.04 -11.32 2.62
CA PHE A 51 -1.20 -11.84 1.90
C PHE A 51 -1.17 -13.36 1.96
N HIS A 52 -2.21 -13.93 2.53
CA HIS A 52 -2.43 -15.37 2.64
C HIS A 52 -3.46 -15.78 1.59
N LEU A 53 -3.12 -16.79 0.80
CA LEU A 53 -4.02 -17.41 -0.16
C LEU A 53 -4.08 -18.90 0.17
N GLY A 54 -5.26 -19.36 0.57
CA GLY A 54 -5.54 -20.76 0.75
C GLY A 54 -5.49 -21.50 -0.58
N ASP A 55 -5.02 -22.74 -0.53
CA ASP A 55 -5.31 -23.73 -1.56
C ASP A 55 -6.47 -24.61 -1.12
N ASP A 56 -7.16 -25.22 -2.08
CA ASP A 56 -8.32 -26.08 -1.83
C ASP A 56 -7.99 -27.34 -0.99
N ASN A 57 -6.73 -27.52 -0.60
CA ASN A 57 -6.24 -28.61 0.25
C ASN A 57 -6.01 -28.18 1.71
N GLY A 58 -6.43 -26.96 2.08
CA GLY A 58 -6.31 -26.43 3.44
C GLY A 58 -4.89 -25.99 3.82
N SER A 59 -4.00 -25.84 2.83
CA SER A 59 -2.70 -25.20 3.00
C SER A 59 -2.75 -23.74 2.54
N TYR A 60 -1.78 -22.92 2.97
CA TYR A 60 -1.75 -21.50 2.65
C TYR A 60 -0.42 -21.11 2.03
N GLN A 61 -0.47 -20.41 0.91
CA GLN A 61 0.67 -19.64 0.41
C GLN A 61 0.66 -18.26 1.08
N THR A 62 1.81 -17.86 1.61
CA THR A 62 1.95 -16.56 2.29
C THR A 62 2.98 -15.71 1.58
N LEU A 63 2.58 -14.52 1.16
CA LEU A 63 3.44 -13.50 0.59
C LEU A 63 3.72 -12.44 1.65
N ARG A 64 5.00 -12.19 1.95
CA ARG A 64 5.40 -11.05 2.77
C ARG A 64 5.39 -9.78 1.92
N LEU A 65 4.78 -8.73 2.47
CA LEU A 65 4.57 -7.45 1.79
C LEU A 65 5.26 -6.31 2.55
N THR A 66 5.74 -5.35 1.79
CA THR A 66 6.14 -4.03 2.30
C THR A 66 5.05 -3.03 1.93
N GLN A 67 4.62 -2.21 2.89
CA GLN A 67 3.64 -1.17 2.61
C GLN A 67 4.17 -0.21 1.54
N THR A 68 3.31 0.13 0.60
CA THR A 68 3.63 1.07 -0.49
C THR A 68 2.61 2.18 -0.65
N PHE A 69 1.45 2.08 0.01
CA PHE A 69 0.43 3.13 -0.02
C PHE A 69 -0.44 3.11 1.24
N TYR A 70 -0.87 4.29 1.70
CA TYR A 70 -1.88 4.48 2.72
C TYR A 70 -2.49 5.88 2.64
N ASP A 71 -3.81 5.98 2.67
CA ASP A 71 -4.56 7.25 2.70
C ASP A 71 -5.65 7.29 3.78
N GLY A 72 -5.66 6.30 4.68
CA GLY A 72 -6.71 6.15 5.70
C GLY A 72 -7.97 5.44 5.23
N THR A 73 -8.21 5.30 3.93
CA THR A 73 -9.35 4.57 3.32
C THR A 73 -8.91 3.24 2.71
N ALA A 74 -7.70 3.23 2.14
CA ALA A 74 -7.05 2.05 1.63
C ALA A 74 -5.62 1.96 2.15
N VAL A 75 -5.13 0.73 2.19
CA VAL A 75 -3.73 0.41 2.45
C VAL A 75 -3.28 -0.62 1.44
N CYS A 76 -2.07 -0.48 0.90
CA CYS A 76 -1.52 -1.41 -0.08
C CYS A 76 -0.11 -1.85 0.30
N GLY A 77 0.18 -3.13 0.02
CA GLY A 77 1.49 -3.73 0.13
C GLY A 77 1.91 -4.33 -1.21
N ALA A 78 3.22 -4.35 -1.46
CA ALA A 78 3.83 -5.06 -2.58
C ALA A 78 4.80 -6.11 -2.06
N VAL A 79 4.99 -7.20 -2.81
CA VAL A 79 6.01 -8.20 -2.48
C VAL A 79 7.36 -7.50 -2.40
N ASP A 80 8.08 -7.75 -1.30
CA ASP A 80 9.43 -7.24 -1.11
C ASP A 80 10.34 -7.79 -2.21
N THR A 81 10.60 -6.97 -3.20
CA THR A 81 11.30 -7.33 -4.43
C THR A 81 12.76 -6.87 -4.40
N LYS A 82 13.26 -6.38 -3.25
CA LYS A 82 14.58 -5.72 -3.13
C LYS A 82 14.79 -4.63 -4.19
N LEU A 83 13.71 -3.99 -4.63
CA LEU A 83 13.80 -2.94 -5.65
C LEU A 83 14.52 -1.72 -5.08
N PRO A 84 15.25 -0.97 -5.93
CA PRO A 84 15.87 0.28 -5.53
C PRO A 84 14.85 1.24 -4.89
N PRO A 85 15.24 2.03 -3.87
CA PRO A 85 14.38 3.06 -3.30
C PRO A 85 13.80 3.98 -4.37
N GLY A 86 12.51 4.30 -4.26
CA GLY A 86 11.79 5.13 -5.24
C GLY A 86 11.22 4.35 -6.44
N THR A 87 11.48 3.05 -6.55
CA THR A 87 10.86 2.21 -7.58
C THR A 87 9.41 1.91 -7.21
N THR A 88 8.47 2.28 -8.08
CA THR A 88 7.07 1.86 -7.94
C THR A 88 6.98 0.33 -8.17
N PRO A 89 6.23 -0.43 -7.34
CA PRO A 89 6.07 -1.86 -7.59
C PRO A 89 5.30 -2.15 -8.87
N ILE A 90 5.54 -3.32 -9.48
CA ILE A 90 4.79 -3.80 -10.66
C ILE A 90 3.36 -4.21 -10.27
N GLY A 91 3.18 -4.74 -9.06
CA GLY A 91 1.89 -5.14 -8.52
C GLY A 91 1.76 -4.84 -7.03
N GLN A 92 0.54 -4.55 -6.61
CA GLN A 92 0.18 -4.31 -5.22
C GLN A 92 -1.08 -5.11 -4.85
N VAL A 93 -1.12 -5.58 -3.61
CA VAL A 93 -2.33 -6.06 -2.94
C VAL A 93 -2.82 -4.95 -2.04
N CYS A 94 -4.11 -4.63 -2.13
CA CYS A 94 -4.70 -3.55 -1.38
C CYS A 94 -5.97 -4.00 -0.66
N ALA A 95 -6.21 -3.44 0.53
CA ALA A 95 -7.51 -3.46 1.19
C ALA A 95 -8.12 -2.06 1.16
N ASN A 96 -9.44 -1.97 0.97
CA ASN A 96 -10.20 -0.73 1.05
C ASN A 96 -11.38 -0.92 2.02
N LYS A 97 -11.41 -0.14 3.10
CA LYS A 97 -12.45 -0.26 4.14
C LYS A 97 -13.77 0.40 3.77
N SER A 98 -13.78 1.39 2.87
CA SER A 98 -15.05 2.02 2.45
C SER A 98 -15.79 1.15 1.44
N ARG A 99 -15.05 0.37 0.64
CA ARG A 99 -15.58 -0.54 -0.37
C ARG A 99 -15.71 -1.98 0.10
N ASN A 100 -15.11 -2.33 1.24
CA ASN A 100 -15.07 -3.70 1.76
C ASN A 100 -14.50 -4.70 0.74
N THR A 101 -13.32 -4.40 0.20
CA THR A 101 -12.70 -5.23 -0.85
C THR A 101 -11.22 -5.45 -0.61
N ILE A 102 -10.75 -6.64 -0.98
CA ILE A 102 -9.35 -6.86 -1.38
C ILE A 102 -9.28 -6.72 -2.90
N TYR A 103 -8.27 -6.01 -3.38
CA TYR A 103 -8.08 -5.77 -4.81
C TYR A 103 -6.60 -5.69 -5.16
N PHE A 104 -6.29 -5.95 -6.42
CA PHE A 104 -4.94 -5.85 -6.95
C PHE A 104 -4.81 -4.62 -7.85
N LYS A 105 -3.67 -3.95 -7.75
CA LYS A 105 -3.21 -2.98 -8.76
C LYS A 105 -2.06 -3.58 -9.52
N TYR A 106 -2.03 -3.41 -10.83
CA TYR A 106 -0.92 -3.85 -11.68
C TYR A 106 -0.53 -2.77 -12.68
N ARG A 107 0.74 -2.75 -13.10
CA ARG A 107 1.21 -1.94 -14.22
C ARG A 107 2.09 -2.76 -15.16
N GLU A 108 2.17 -2.37 -16.42
CA GLU A 108 3.19 -2.93 -17.29
C GLU A 108 4.57 -2.40 -16.89
N ALA A 109 5.63 -3.17 -17.17
CA ALA A 109 7.00 -2.81 -16.77
C ALA A 109 7.48 -1.46 -17.35
N LYS A 110 6.90 -1.01 -18.46
CA LYS A 110 7.20 0.27 -19.12
C LYS A 110 6.46 1.46 -18.51
N ASP A 111 5.40 1.22 -17.73
CA ASP A 111 4.58 2.29 -17.17
C ASP A 111 5.29 2.89 -15.96
N THR A 112 5.29 4.21 -15.78
CA THR A 112 5.97 4.87 -14.65
C THR A 112 5.11 4.95 -13.38
N ALA A 113 3.80 4.69 -13.49
CA ALA A 113 2.85 4.67 -12.39
C ALA A 113 1.92 3.45 -12.47
N LEU A 114 1.20 3.14 -11.39
CA LEU A 114 0.10 2.18 -11.39
C LEU A 114 -1.17 2.89 -11.87
N PRO A 115 -1.67 2.64 -13.08
CA PRO A 115 -2.86 3.32 -13.56
C PRO A 115 -4.10 2.74 -12.86
N ASP A 116 -5.05 3.61 -12.52
CA ASP A 116 -6.30 3.21 -11.84
C ASP A 116 -7.18 2.27 -12.69
N GLU A 117 -6.96 2.23 -14.01
CA GLU A 117 -7.66 1.32 -14.93
C GLU A 117 -7.23 -0.14 -14.78
N LYS A 118 -6.02 -0.41 -14.26
CA LYS A 118 -5.47 -1.76 -14.06
C LYS A 118 -5.71 -2.26 -12.63
N VAL A 119 -6.88 -1.92 -12.10
CA VAL A 119 -7.37 -2.31 -10.77
C VAL A 119 -8.37 -3.45 -10.92
N GLY A 120 -8.03 -4.63 -10.39
CA GLY A 120 -8.92 -5.79 -10.35
C GLY A 120 -9.40 -6.04 -8.92
N VAL A 121 -10.71 -5.98 -8.67
CA VAL A 121 -11.27 -6.45 -7.39
C VAL A 121 -11.05 -7.95 -7.29
N PHE A 122 -10.33 -8.37 -6.26
CA PHE A 122 -10.06 -9.78 -6.03
C PHE A 122 -11.23 -10.45 -5.32
N CYS A 123 -11.74 -9.82 -4.26
CA CYS A 123 -12.87 -10.33 -3.50
C CYS A 123 -13.61 -9.22 -2.74
N GLN A 124 -14.88 -9.48 -2.42
CA GLN A 124 -15.55 -8.79 -1.32
C GLN A 124 -14.96 -9.29 0.01
N ALA A 125 -14.67 -8.37 0.91
CA ALA A 125 -13.94 -8.65 2.13
C ALA A 125 -14.50 -7.91 3.33
N MET A 126 -14.49 -8.56 4.48
CA MET A 126 -14.65 -7.88 5.77
C MET A 126 -13.33 -7.21 6.12
N VAL A 127 -13.33 -5.88 6.25
CA VAL A 127 -12.11 -5.10 6.56
C VAL A 127 -12.22 -4.52 7.97
N THR A 128 -11.32 -4.95 8.85
CA THR A 128 -11.22 -4.50 10.24
C THR A 128 -9.91 -3.74 10.45
N VAL A 129 -9.96 -2.65 11.21
CA VAL A 129 -8.78 -1.85 11.57
C VAL A 129 -8.66 -1.82 13.08
N TYR A 130 -7.55 -2.34 13.61
CA TYR A 130 -7.20 -2.38 15.02
C TYR A 130 -6.23 -1.25 15.37
#